data_AF-A0A0D2LZY7-F1
#
_entry.id   AF-A0A0D2LZY7-F1
#
_cell.length_a   1.000
_cell.length_b   1.000
_cell.length_c   1.000
_cell.angle_alpha   90.00
_cell.angle_beta   90.00
_cell.angle_gamma   90.00
#
_symmetry.space_group_name_H-M   'P 1'
#
loop_
_entity.id
_entity.type
_entity.pdbx_description
1 polymer ?
#
loop_
_entity_poly.entity_id
_entity_poly.type
_entity_poly.pdbx_seq_one_letter_code
_entity_poly.pdbx_strand_id
1 'polypeptide(L)'
;METRSSDAGPSGAGSSAQQGKKDIILNTPFQRKKDVFDADDFQPIKFINQIYPDEASLGDLDKFMDMLRKQIKSVDREIFSAVRQQSGGQARSRQDLGVATGQVGELFGRVRDIQRKAADTEVLVQEICRDIRKLDYAKRHLTSTITSLRRLAMLTAAVDDLEQVRGVKNHAQ
;
A
#
# COMPACT_ATOMS: atom_id res chain seq x y z
N MET A 1 -12.83 -46.85 -43.52
CA MET A 1 -12.92 -48.01 -42.61
C MET A 1 -11.72 -47.93 -41.69
N GLU A 2 -11.95 -47.80 -40.38
CA GLU A 2 -10.91 -47.63 -39.33
C GLU A 2 -10.18 -48.98 -39.09
N THR A 3 -9.04 -49.14 -38.39
CA THR A 3 -8.49 -48.50 -37.16
C THR A 3 -6.92 -48.61 -37.18
N ARG A 4 -6.06 -48.38 -36.15
CA ARG A 4 -6.17 -48.05 -34.71
C ARG A 4 -4.83 -47.46 -34.15
N SER A 5 -4.91 -46.86 -32.96
CA SER A 5 -3.91 -46.81 -31.85
C SER A 5 -2.40 -46.54 -32.08
N SER A 6 -1.89 -45.48 -31.45
CA SER A 6 -1.09 -45.50 -30.18
C SER A 6 -0.62 -44.05 -29.89
N ASP A 7 -1.16 -43.33 -28.91
CA ASP A 7 -0.76 -43.28 -27.49
C ASP A 7 0.72 -42.95 -27.22
N ALA A 8 0.96 -41.72 -26.75
CA ALA A 8 2.09 -41.31 -25.90
C ALA A 8 1.75 -39.93 -25.29
N GLY A 9 1.85 -39.80 -23.96
CA GLY A 9 1.38 -38.64 -23.19
C GLY A 9 2.27 -37.37 -23.23
N PRO A 10 1.87 -36.31 -22.50
CA PRO A 10 2.54 -35.00 -22.55
C PRO A 10 3.84 -35.00 -21.73
N SER A 11 4.97 -34.73 -22.39
CA SER A 11 6.25 -34.55 -21.69
C SER A 11 6.33 -33.16 -21.03
N GLY A 12 6.77 -33.14 -19.78
CA GLY A 12 6.58 -32.00 -18.88
C GLY A 12 7.69 -30.94 -18.88
N ALA A 13 7.40 -29.91 -18.08
CA ALA A 13 8.25 -28.82 -17.61
C ALA A 13 9.78 -29.00 -17.68
N GLY A 14 10.45 -28.00 -18.26
CA GLY A 14 11.90 -27.90 -18.32
C GLY A 14 12.41 -26.49 -18.62
N SER A 15 11.78 -25.45 -18.04
CA SER A 15 12.23 -24.06 -18.21
C SER A 15 13.52 -23.81 -17.44
N SER A 16 14.67 -23.97 -18.11
CA SER A 16 15.98 -23.58 -17.58
C SER A 16 16.18 -22.07 -17.74
N ALA A 17 16.09 -21.36 -16.62
CA ALA A 17 16.20 -19.91 -16.58
C ALA A 17 17.62 -19.43 -16.93
N GLN A 18 17.81 -18.91 -18.15
CA GLN A 18 18.91 -18.01 -18.43
C GLN A 18 18.45 -16.60 -18.09
N GLN A 19 18.68 -16.20 -16.83
CA GLN A 19 18.17 -14.97 -16.24
C GLN A 19 18.99 -13.75 -16.71
N GLY A 20 18.89 -13.48 -18.02
CA GLY A 20 19.42 -12.28 -18.65
C GLY A 20 18.80 -11.05 -18.00
N LYS A 21 19.65 -10.27 -17.35
CA LYS A 21 19.34 -9.00 -16.69
C LYS A 21 18.46 -8.14 -17.60
N LYS A 22 17.16 -8.06 -17.31
CA LYS A 22 16.28 -7.05 -17.91
C LYS A 22 16.67 -5.72 -17.30
N ASP A 23 17.63 -5.05 -17.91
CA ASP A 23 17.96 -3.67 -17.56
C ASP A 23 16.66 -2.86 -17.61
N ILE A 24 16.39 -2.15 -16.51
CA ILE A 24 15.18 -1.35 -16.37
C ILE A 24 15.32 -0.22 -17.37
N ILE A 25 14.61 -0.33 -18.50
CA ILE A 25 14.50 0.75 -19.48
C ILE A 25 13.66 1.85 -18.82
N LEU A 26 14.35 2.70 -18.06
CA LEU A 26 13.87 4.02 -17.71
C LEU A 26 13.57 4.71 -19.05
N ASN A 27 12.28 4.86 -19.36
CA ASN A 27 11.83 5.59 -20.54
C ASN A 27 12.09 7.09 -20.28
N THR A 28 13.35 7.48 -20.40
CA THR A 28 13.78 8.87 -20.31
C THR A 28 13.15 9.62 -21.48
N PRO A 29 12.51 10.78 -21.27
CA PRO A 29 11.85 11.56 -22.34
C PRO A 29 12.86 12.23 -23.31
N PHE A 30 14.09 11.71 -23.38
CA PHE A 30 15.22 12.19 -24.15
C PHE A 30 15.86 11.03 -24.92
N GLN A 31 15.08 10.36 -25.79
CA GLN A 31 15.66 9.47 -26.79
C GLN A 31 16.46 10.32 -27.81
N ARG A 32 17.74 10.58 -27.49
CA ARG A 32 18.69 11.09 -28.47
C ARG A 32 18.82 10.07 -29.60
N LYS A 33 18.77 10.56 -30.84
CA LYS A 33 19.09 9.77 -32.03
C LYS A 33 20.51 9.23 -31.84
N LYS A 34 20.74 7.94 -32.05
CA LYS A 34 22.07 7.33 -31.89
C LYS A 34 23.06 8.01 -32.84
N ASP A 35 23.95 8.84 -32.30
CA ASP A 35 24.98 9.51 -33.08
C ASP A 35 26.06 8.49 -33.49
N VAL A 36 26.71 8.69 -34.63
CA VAL A 36 27.89 7.91 -35.04
C VAL A 36 29.05 8.20 -34.08
N PHE A 37 29.07 9.40 -33.48
CA PHE A 37 30.04 9.79 -32.44
C PHE A 37 29.75 9.19 -31.05
N ASP A 38 28.54 8.64 -30.81
CA ASP A 38 28.14 8.00 -29.55
C ASP A 38 28.48 6.48 -29.50
N ALA A 39 29.25 5.97 -30.47
CA ALA A 39 29.63 4.56 -30.53
C ALA A 39 30.90 4.27 -29.69
N ASP A 40 30.84 3.27 -28.80
CA ASP A 40 31.96 2.84 -27.95
C ASP A 40 33.22 2.44 -28.75
N ASP A 41 33.05 2.07 -30.03
CA ASP A 41 34.10 1.67 -30.97
C ASP A 41 34.38 2.69 -32.08
N PHE A 42 33.95 3.95 -31.96
CA PHE A 42 34.14 4.99 -32.98
C PHE A 42 35.62 5.12 -33.41
N GLN A 43 35.89 4.94 -34.71
CA GLN A 43 37.25 5.01 -35.28
C GLN A 43 37.39 6.22 -36.21
N PRO A 44 37.94 7.37 -35.73
CA PRO A 44 37.98 8.62 -36.50
C PRO A 44 38.66 8.47 -37.86
N ILE A 45 39.74 7.69 -37.94
CA ILE A 45 40.52 7.49 -39.17
C ILE A 45 39.70 6.74 -40.23
N LYS A 46 38.98 5.67 -39.84
CA LYS A 46 38.11 4.94 -40.78
C LYS A 46 36.93 5.80 -41.23
N PHE A 47 36.35 6.56 -40.30
CA PHE A 47 35.25 7.49 -40.60
C PHE A 47 35.66 8.58 -41.59
N ILE A 48 36.82 9.22 -41.39
CA ILE A 48 37.38 10.22 -42.30
C ILE A 48 37.66 9.60 -43.67
N ASN A 49 38.34 8.45 -43.74
CA ASN A 49 38.65 7.77 -45.00
C ASN A 49 37.41 7.22 -45.73
N GLN A 50 36.28 7.04 -45.02
CA GLN A 50 35.00 6.64 -45.61
C GLN A 50 34.23 7.84 -46.19
N ILE A 51 34.39 9.04 -45.61
CA ILE A 51 33.75 10.28 -46.07
C ILE A 51 34.59 10.97 -47.15
N TYR A 52 35.92 10.84 -47.09
CA TYR A 52 36.88 11.43 -48.02
C TYR A 52 37.81 10.36 -48.60
N PRO A 53 37.39 9.59 -49.62
CA PRO A 53 38.19 8.50 -50.19
C PRO A 53 39.28 8.96 -51.16
N ASP A 54 39.14 10.16 -51.75
CA ASP A 54 40.05 10.72 -52.76
C ASP A 54 40.33 12.22 -52.54
N GLU A 55 41.37 12.76 -53.19
CA GLU A 55 41.74 14.18 -53.03
C GLU A 55 40.69 15.15 -53.60
N ALA A 56 39.86 14.70 -54.56
CA ALA A 56 38.79 15.52 -55.12
C ALA A 56 37.66 15.77 -54.10
N SER A 57 37.37 14.80 -53.22
CA SER A 57 36.38 14.94 -52.16
C SER A 57 36.74 15.98 -51.09
N LEU A 58 38.03 16.30 -50.90
CA LEU A 58 38.49 17.27 -49.89
C LEU A 58 38.00 18.71 -50.12
N GLY A 59 37.50 19.04 -51.32
CA GLY A 59 36.98 20.38 -51.65
C GLY A 59 35.78 20.85 -50.82
N ASP A 60 35.12 19.95 -50.07
CA ASP A 60 34.01 20.28 -49.15
C ASP A 60 34.41 20.30 -47.67
N LEU A 61 35.68 20.06 -47.35
CA LEU A 61 36.17 19.94 -45.97
C LEU A 61 35.87 21.17 -45.10
N ASP A 62 36.02 22.38 -45.64
CA ASP A 62 35.71 23.62 -44.91
C ASP A 62 34.23 23.72 -44.54
N LYS A 63 33.32 23.27 -45.42
CA LYS A 63 31.87 23.28 -45.14
C LYS A 63 31.52 22.25 -44.07
N PHE A 64 32.16 21.08 -44.10
CA PHE A 64 32.01 20.05 -43.06
C PHE A 64 32.57 20.51 -41.71
N MET A 65 33.73 21.16 -41.69
CA MET A 65 34.30 21.77 -40.47
C MET A 65 33.39 22.84 -39.89
N ASP A 66 32.77 23.67 -40.71
CA ASP A 66 31.77 24.65 -40.25
C ASP A 66 30.45 24.02 -39.81
N MET A 67 30.05 22.87 -40.38
CA MET A 67 28.93 22.07 -39.89
C MET A 67 29.22 21.51 -38.49
N LEU A 68 30.39 20.90 -38.28
CA LEU A 68 30.84 20.41 -36.98
C LEU A 68 30.93 21.54 -35.95
N ARG A 69 31.51 22.70 -36.30
CA ARG A 69 31.54 23.89 -35.43
C ARG A 69 30.14 24.37 -35.03
N LYS A 70 29.15 24.27 -35.92
CA LYS A 70 27.74 24.59 -35.62
C LYS A 70 27.10 23.53 -34.72
N GLN A 71 27.41 22.25 -34.93
CA GLN A 71 26.92 21.13 -34.10
C GLN A 71 27.48 21.20 -32.67
N ILE A 72 28.80 21.40 -32.51
CA ILE A 72 29.46 21.66 -31.21
C ILE A 72 28.75 22.80 -30.48
N LYS A 73 28.59 23.96 -31.14
CA LYS A 73 27.86 25.11 -30.56
C LYS A 73 26.38 24.83 -30.24
N SER A 74 25.74 23.83 -30.86
CA SER A 74 24.39 23.40 -30.47
C SER A 74 24.42 22.53 -29.23
N VAL A 75 25.27 21.51 -29.23
CA VAL A 75 25.48 20.60 -28.10
C VAL A 75 25.89 21.37 -26.84
N ASP A 76 26.80 22.36 -26.95
CA ASP A 76 27.17 23.24 -25.84
C ASP A 76 25.93 23.96 -25.26
N ARG A 77 25.07 24.54 -26.10
CA ARG A 77 23.83 25.21 -25.65
C ARG A 77 22.85 24.23 -25.00
N GLU A 78 22.74 23.02 -25.53
CA GLU A 78 21.90 21.95 -24.98
C GLU A 78 22.43 21.50 -23.61
N ILE A 79 23.75 21.32 -23.45
CA ILE A 79 24.41 21.03 -22.17
C ILE A 79 24.16 22.16 -21.17
N PHE A 80 24.40 23.42 -21.52
CA PHE A 80 24.15 24.57 -20.63
C PHE A 80 22.68 24.66 -20.21
N SER A 81 21.74 24.40 -21.13
CA SER A 81 20.31 24.34 -20.84
C SER A 81 19.97 23.22 -19.85
N ALA A 82 20.48 22.00 -20.10
CA ALA A 82 20.26 20.84 -19.26
C ALA A 82 20.83 21.02 -17.84
N VAL A 83 22.07 21.50 -17.71
CA VAL A 83 22.71 21.79 -16.42
C VAL A 83 21.92 22.83 -15.63
N ARG A 84 21.44 23.90 -16.29
CA ARG A 84 20.61 24.93 -15.65
C ARG A 84 19.24 24.40 -15.21
N GLN A 85 18.61 23.55 -16.03
CA GLN A 85 17.32 22.91 -15.71
C GLN A 85 17.47 21.92 -14.54
N GLN A 86 18.53 21.10 -14.54
CA GLN A 86 18.87 20.18 -13.45
C GLN A 86 19.11 20.92 -12.14
N SER A 87 19.86 22.03 -12.18
CA SER A 87 20.11 22.90 -11.02
C SER A 87 18.81 23.47 -10.43
N GLY A 88 17.88 23.90 -11.29
CA GLY A 88 16.55 24.37 -10.86
C GLY A 88 15.63 23.27 -10.33
N GLY A 89 15.75 22.04 -10.83
CA GLY A 89 14.97 20.88 -10.39
C GLY A 89 15.38 20.36 -9.01
N GLN A 90 16.68 20.37 -8.70
CA GLN A 90 17.21 19.87 -7.43
C GLN A 90 16.66 20.62 -6.20
N ALA A 91 16.49 21.94 -6.31
CA ALA A 91 15.92 22.75 -5.24
C ALA A 91 14.45 22.38 -4.95
N ARG A 92 13.64 22.16 -6.00
CA ARG A 92 12.24 21.73 -5.87
C ARG A 92 12.13 20.33 -5.28
N SER A 93 12.89 19.37 -5.82
CA SER A 93 12.92 18.00 -5.29
C SER A 93 13.29 17.96 -3.80
N ARG A 94 14.24 18.81 -3.35
CA ARG A 94 14.59 18.93 -1.93
C ARG A 94 13.45 19.54 -1.09
N GLN A 95 12.71 20.50 -1.63
CA GLN A 95 11.51 21.06 -1.00
C GLN A 95 10.39 20.01 -0.88
N ASP A 96 10.11 19.26 -1.96
CA ASP A 96 9.08 18.22 -1.99
C ASP A 96 9.37 17.10 -0.99
N LEU A 97 10.63 16.68 -0.88
CA LEU A 97 11.10 15.75 0.16
C LEU A 97 10.94 16.33 1.58
N GLY A 98 11.18 17.64 1.76
CA GLY A 98 10.93 18.34 3.03
C GLY A 98 9.45 18.34 3.43
N VAL A 99 8.55 18.59 2.48
CA VAL A 99 7.09 18.53 2.70
C VAL A 99 6.65 17.10 3.02
N ALA A 100 7.09 16.11 2.25
CA ALA A 100 6.73 14.71 2.46
C ALA A 100 7.22 14.17 3.82
N THR A 101 8.46 14.49 4.21
CA THR A 101 8.99 14.10 5.53
C THR A 101 8.27 14.80 6.68
N GLY A 102 7.87 16.07 6.52
CA GLY A 102 7.01 16.78 7.47
C GLY A 102 5.64 16.11 7.65
N GLN A 103 4.98 15.74 6.54
CA GLN A 103 3.69 15.04 6.55
C GLN A 103 3.79 13.65 7.21
N VAL A 104 4.88 12.92 6.99
CA VAL A 104 5.15 11.64 7.69
C VAL A 104 5.30 11.86 9.19
N GLY A 105 6.00 12.91 9.62
CA GLY A 105 6.10 13.29 11.04
C GLY A 105 4.74 13.62 11.67
N GLU A 106 3.91 14.38 10.97
CA GLU A 106 2.55 14.68 11.41
C GLU A 106 1.68 13.41 11.52
N LEU A 107 1.78 12.51 10.54
CA LEU A 107 1.07 11.23 10.56
C LEU A 107 1.46 10.38 11.77
N PHE A 108 2.75 10.29 12.11
CA PHE A 108 3.19 9.59 13.32
C PHE A 108 2.62 10.23 14.60
N GLY A 109 2.53 11.56 14.67
CA GLY A 109 1.85 12.27 15.74
C GLY A 109 0.38 11.86 15.87
N ARG A 110 -0.38 11.94 14.76
CA ARG A 110 -1.79 11.54 14.70
C ARG A 110 -2.01 10.08 15.09
N VAL A 111 -1.15 9.16 14.64
CA VAL A 111 -1.21 7.73 15.02
C VAL A 111 -1.00 7.54 16.51
N ARG A 112 -0.02 8.24 17.12
CA ARG A 112 0.22 8.17 18.57
C ARG A 112 -0.97 8.72 19.38
N ASP A 113 -1.60 9.78 18.90
CA ASP A 113 -2.79 10.36 19.54
C ASP A 113 -4.01 9.43 19.43
N ILE A 114 -4.17 8.72 18.31
CA ILE A 114 -5.18 7.66 18.15
C ILE A 114 -4.90 6.50 19.12
N GLN A 115 -3.65 6.03 19.23
CA GLN A 115 -3.27 4.98 20.17
C GLN A 115 -3.57 5.37 21.62
N ARG A 116 -3.26 6.61 22.03
CA ARG A 116 -3.59 7.11 23.36
C ARG A 116 -5.10 7.14 23.61
N LYS A 117 -5.88 7.70 22.68
CA LYS A 117 -7.35 7.73 22.78
C LYS A 117 -7.95 6.32 22.82
N ALA A 118 -7.37 5.36 22.10
CA ALA A 118 -7.80 3.96 22.13
C ALA A 118 -7.55 3.32 23.51
N ALA A 119 -6.40 3.56 24.13
CA ALA A 119 -6.11 3.10 25.50
C ALA A 119 -7.04 3.74 26.54
N ASP A 120 -7.27 5.06 26.45
CA ASP A 120 -8.23 5.77 27.31
C ASP A 120 -9.67 5.19 27.13
N THR A 121 -10.04 4.85 25.89
CA THR A 121 -11.34 4.22 25.57
C THR A 121 -11.42 2.78 26.09
N GLU A 122 -10.33 2.02 26.07
CA GLU A 122 -10.29 0.65 26.61
C GLU A 122 -10.61 0.66 28.11
N VAL A 123 -9.97 1.54 28.88
CA VAL A 123 -10.24 1.69 30.33
C VAL A 123 -11.71 2.02 30.57
N LEU A 124 -12.25 3.02 29.84
CA LEU A 124 -13.66 3.41 29.95
C LEU A 124 -14.62 2.24 29.63
N VAL A 125 -14.34 1.46 28.58
CA VAL A 125 -15.14 0.27 28.22
C VAL A 125 -15.04 -0.82 29.29
N GLN A 126 -13.86 -1.05 29.88
CA GLN A 126 -13.70 -1.99 30.98
C GLN A 126 -14.54 -1.58 32.21
N GLU A 127 -14.61 -0.28 32.53
CA GLU A 127 -15.47 0.24 33.59
C GLU A 127 -16.96 0.06 33.28
N ILE A 128 -17.40 0.41 32.06
CA ILE A 128 -18.78 0.18 31.61
C ILE A 128 -19.15 -1.30 31.72
N CYS A 129 -18.28 -2.21 31.25
CA CYS A 129 -18.50 -3.65 31.36
C CYS A 129 -18.46 -4.16 32.81
N ARG A 130 -17.71 -3.54 33.72
CA ARG A 130 -17.77 -3.83 35.16
C ARG A 130 -19.14 -3.45 35.73
N ASP A 131 -19.66 -2.29 35.36
CA ASP A 131 -20.88 -1.75 35.96
C ASP A 131 -22.15 -2.38 35.35
N ILE A 132 -22.13 -2.76 34.07
CA ILE A 132 -23.14 -3.67 33.47
C ILE A 132 -23.23 -4.98 34.25
N ARG A 133 -22.09 -5.60 34.60
CA ARG A 133 -22.06 -6.84 35.41
C ARG A 133 -22.66 -6.64 36.80
N LYS A 134 -22.34 -5.54 37.50
CA LYS A 134 -22.99 -5.19 38.78
C LYS A 134 -24.51 -5.08 38.63
N LEU A 135 -24.98 -4.44 37.56
CA LEU A 135 -26.40 -4.24 37.29
C LEU A 135 -27.13 -5.56 36.99
N ASP A 136 -26.48 -6.49 36.27
CA ASP A 136 -27.01 -7.84 36.02
C ASP A 136 -27.14 -8.67 37.32
N TYR A 137 -26.11 -8.66 38.18
CA TYR A 137 -26.20 -9.27 39.51
C TYR A 137 -27.37 -8.70 40.33
N ALA A 138 -27.50 -7.36 40.37
CA ALA A 138 -28.61 -6.70 41.07
C ALA A 138 -29.98 -7.14 40.50
N LYS A 139 -30.15 -7.15 39.18
CA LYS A 139 -31.37 -7.62 38.50
C LYS A 139 -31.70 -9.08 38.81
N ARG A 140 -30.69 -9.96 38.82
CA ARG A 140 -30.84 -11.38 39.17
C ARG A 140 -31.25 -11.56 40.63
N HIS A 141 -30.62 -10.84 41.55
CA HIS A 141 -30.98 -10.87 42.98
C HIS A 141 -32.40 -10.37 43.21
N LEU A 142 -32.79 -9.23 42.61
CA LEU A 142 -34.16 -8.70 42.70
C LEU A 142 -35.19 -9.69 42.15
N THR A 143 -34.93 -10.31 41.00
CA THR A 143 -35.83 -11.32 40.40
C THR A 143 -35.97 -12.56 41.30
N SER A 144 -34.88 -13.00 41.93
CA SER A 144 -34.89 -14.08 42.93
C SER A 144 -35.74 -13.70 44.15
N THR A 145 -35.54 -12.50 44.70
CA THR A 145 -36.29 -11.99 45.86
C THR A 145 -37.80 -11.87 45.55
N ILE A 146 -38.17 -11.31 44.39
CA ILE A 146 -39.57 -11.24 43.93
C ILE A 146 -40.18 -12.64 43.80
N THR A 147 -39.42 -13.61 43.28
CA THR A 147 -39.88 -15.00 43.16
C THR A 147 -40.11 -15.64 44.52
N SER A 148 -39.21 -15.43 45.49
CA SER A 148 -39.35 -15.92 46.87
C SER A 148 -40.53 -15.26 47.58
N LEU A 149 -40.71 -13.94 47.45
CA LEU A 149 -41.86 -13.21 48.01
C LEU A 149 -43.18 -13.71 47.42
N ARG A 150 -43.25 -13.98 46.11
CA ARG A 150 -44.46 -14.56 45.48
C ARG A 150 -44.78 -15.95 46.04
N ARG A 151 -43.77 -16.78 46.30
CA ARG A 151 -43.95 -18.09 46.95
C ARG A 151 -44.43 -17.96 48.39
N LEU A 152 -43.89 -17.00 49.16
CA LEU A 152 -44.37 -16.70 50.52
C LEU A 152 -45.83 -16.24 50.52
N ALA A 153 -46.22 -15.34 49.60
CA ALA A 153 -47.60 -14.88 49.48
C ALA A 153 -48.59 -16.01 49.09
N MET A 154 -48.14 -16.98 48.27
CA MET A 154 -48.91 -18.19 47.97
C MET A 154 -49.05 -19.09 49.20
N LEU A 155 -48.01 -19.21 50.04
CA LEU A 155 -48.05 -19.99 51.28
C LEU A 155 -48.95 -19.35 52.33
N THR A 156 -48.94 -18.02 52.50
CA THR A 156 -49.83 -17.34 53.45
C THR A 156 -51.30 -17.52 53.04
N ALA A 157 -51.64 -17.32 51.77
CA ALA A 157 -53.01 -17.54 51.29
C ALA A 157 -53.48 -19.00 51.51
N ALA A 158 -52.61 -19.99 51.26
CA ALA A 158 -52.93 -21.39 51.52
C ALA A 158 -53.10 -21.71 53.03
N VAL A 159 -52.44 -20.97 53.92
CA VAL A 159 -52.67 -21.07 55.37
C VAL A 159 -54.02 -20.45 55.73
N ASP A 160 -54.32 -19.26 55.22
CA ASP A 160 -55.61 -18.57 55.46
C ASP A 160 -56.81 -19.44 55.01
N ASP A 161 -56.71 -20.08 53.85
CA ASP A 161 -57.72 -21.04 53.35
C ASP A 161 -57.93 -22.23 54.33
N LEU A 162 -56.84 -22.80 54.86
CA LEU A 162 -56.90 -23.89 55.85
C LEU A 162 -57.47 -23.42 57.19
N GLU A 163 -57.14 -22.19 57.62
CA GLU A 163 -57.70 -21.57 58.82
C GLU A 163 -59.22 -21.40 58.70
N GLN A 164 -59.70 -20.98 57.52
CA GLN A 164 -61.13 -20.80 57.23
C GLN A 164 -61.88 -22.16 57.24
N VAL A 165 -61.34 -23.18 56.57
CA VAL A 165 -61.94 -24.53 56.56
C VAL A 165 -62.02 -25.14 57.97
N ARG A 166 -61.00 -24.91 58.80
CA ARG A 166 -60.99 -25.29 60.23
C ARG A 166 -62.07 -24.54 61.02
N GLY A 167 -62.21 -23.23 60.82
CA GLY A 167 -63.23 -22.41 61.47
C GLY A 167 -64.65 -22.89 61.15
N VAL A 168 -64.95 -23.14 59.86
CA VAL A 168 -66.27 -23.65 59.42
C VAL A 168 -66.60 -25.00 60.05
N LYS A 169 -65.63 -25.92 60.17
CA LYS A 169 -65.86 -27.23 60.82
C LYS A 169 -66.23 -27.12 62.30
N ASN A 170 -65.65 -26.17 63.03
CA ASN A 170 -65.91 -26.01 64.47
C ASN A 170 -67.28 -25.37 64.79
N HIS A 171 -67.95 -24.78 63.79
CA HIS A 171 -69.30 -24.23 63.93
C HIS A 171 -70.40 -25.18 63.40
N ALA A 172 -70.01 -26.36 62.92
CA ALA A 172 -70.90 -27.37 62.33
C ALA A 172 -70.96 -28.67 63.15
N GLN A 173 -70.64 -28.60 64.46
CA GLN A 173 -70.79 -29.66 65.45
C GLN A 173 -71.67 -29.20 66.62
#